data_AF-A0A940FG82-F1
#
_entry.id   AF-A0A940FG82-F1
#
_cell.length_a   1.000
_cell.length_b   1.000
_cell.length_c   1.000
_cell.angle_alpha   90.00
_cell.angle_beta   90.00
_cell.angle_gamma   90.00
#
_symmetry.space_group_name_H-M   'P 1'
#
loop_
_entity.id
_entity.type
_entity.pdbx_description
1 polymer ?
#
loop_
_entity_poly.entity_id
_entity_poly.type
_entity_poly.pdbx_seq_one_letter_code
_entity_poly.pdbx_strand_id
1 'polypeptide(L)'
;MLPPRLRSPRPLLLIAAVGAPLALGACTAQSSGNSFKGTKGQVQDVITKLSDHADDRKAADICNDLFTDQLKASFAKAGGGDCAKAVDRAVRNADYTRLTADTIELDGPEASATTAIAKIKVIKDGPTRVIRLVKSQTKAPWLIDGFTEADSTGGATLDGTTPTTPKSTTP
;
A
#
# COMPACT_ATOMS: atom_id res chain seq x y z
N MET A 1 54.75 40.78 4.24
CA MET A 1 54.61 40.54 5.69
C MET A 1 53.18 40.91 6.09
N LEU A 2 52.32 39.91 6.35
CA LEU A 2 50.93 40.10 6.76
C LEU A 2 50.81 39.83 8.28
N PRO A 3 50.04 40.62 9.04
CA PRO A 3 49.89 40.44 10.49
C PRO A 3 48.91 39.31 10.87
N PRO A 4 49.10 38.63 12.02
CA PRO A 4 48.19 37.62 12.53
C PRO A 4 46.92 38.25 13.13
N ARG A 5 45.75 37.76 12.72
CA ARG A 5 44.45 38.16 13.27
C ARG A 5 44.18 37.44 14.61
N LEU A 6 44.12 38.29 15.63
CA LEU A 6 43.53 38.18 16.96
C LEU A 6 42.76 36.91 17.35
N ARG A 7 43.28 36.35 18.44
CA ARG A 7 42.66 35.50 19.46
C ARG A 7 41.54 36.26 20.19
N SER A 8 40.36 35.66 20.37
CA SER A 8 39.37 36.07 21.38
C SER A 8 38.34 34.94 21.63
N PRO A 9 37.56 34.95 22.72
CA PRO A 9 37.50 33.85 23.66
C PRO A 9 36.21 33.04 23.55
N ARG A 10 36.25 31.81 24.06
CA ARG A 10 35.09 30.94 24.27
C ARG A 10 34.11 31.59 25.26
N PRO A 11 32.81 31.69 24.94
CA PRO A 11 31.77 31.64 25.94
C PRO A 11 31.37 30.18 26.18
N LEU A 12 31.62 29.72 27.40
CA LEU A 12 31.00 28.54 28.00
C LEU A 12 29.48 28.73 27.98
N LEU A 13 28.77 27.91 27.22
CA LEU A 13 27.31 27.79 27.30
C LEU A 13 26.97 26.35 27.68
N LEU A 14 26.96 26.14 29.00
CA LEU A 14 26.31 25.02 29.67
C LEU A 14 24.80 25.17 29.49
N ILE A 15 24.19 24.34 28.65
CA ILE A 15 22.75 24.07 28.70
C ILE A 15 22.57 22.56 28.80
N ALA A 16 22.34 22.13 30.04
CA ALA A 16 21.62 20.92 30.32
C ALA A 16 20.14 21.18 29.99
N ALA A 17 19.62 20.52 28.97
CA ALA A 17 18.19 20.40 28.73
C ALA A 17 17.89 19.00 28.19
N VAL A 18 17.27 18.22 29.06
CA VAL A 18 16.64 16.94 28.82
C VAL A 18 15.59 17.10 27.71
N GLY A 19 15.67 16.27 26.69
CA GLY A 19 14.71 16.24 25.60
C GLY A 19 15.15 15.21 24.58
N ALA A 20 14.90 13.94 24.86
CA ALA A 20 15.02 12.90 23.86
C ALA A 20 14.11 13.28 22.67
N PRO A 21 14.64 13.50 21.46
CA PRO A 21 13.78 13.53 20.30
C PRO A 21 13.27 12.09 20.15
N LEU A 22 12.01 11.86 20.49
CA LEU A 22 11.25 10.74 19.95
C LEU A 22 11.29 10.91 18.44
N ALA A 23 12.28 10.29 17.81
CA ALA A 23 12.32 9.99 16.40
C ALA A 23 11.19 8.98 16.11
N LEU A 24 9.94 9.45 16.17
CA LEU A 24 8.83 8.76 15.56
C LEU A 24 9.08 8.88 14.06
N GLY A 25 9.45 7.75 13.48
CA GLY A 25 9.99 7.61 12.15
C GLY A 25 9.24 8.47 11.15
N ALA A 26 9.97 9.36 10.50
CA ALA A 26 9.63 9.74 9.16
C ALA A 26 9.41 8.42 8.39
N CYS A 27 8.16 8.14 8.03
CA CYS A 27 7.85 7.27 6.90
C CYS A 27 8.61 7.88 5.72
N THR A 28 9.83 7.41 5.50
CA THR A 28 10.60 7.79 4.32
C THR A 28 9.92 7.08 3.17
N ALA A 29 8.93 7.75 2.58
CA ALA A 29 8.41 7.42 1.26
C ALA A 29 9.56 7.62 0.26
N GLN A 30 10.46 6.64 0.20
CA GLN A 30 11.60 6.66 -0.71
C GLN A 30 11.14 6.27 -2.11
N SER A 31 10.84 7.32 -2.85
CA SER A 31 10.96 7.60 -4.29
C SER A 31 10.85 6.45 -5.29
N SER A 32 9.79 6.60 -6.10
CA SER A 32 9.72 6.46 -7.55
C SER A 32 11.06 6.32 -8.28
N GLY A 33 11.22 5.24 -9.07
CA GLY A 33 12.20 5.16 -10.15
C GLY A 33 12.97 3.84 -10.33
N ASN A 34 12.97 2.92 -9.37
CA ASN A 34 13.83 1.74 -9.43
C ASN A 34 13.05 0.44 -9.21
N SER A 35 13.41 -0.60 -9.98
CA SER A 35 12.92 -1.98 -9.83
C SER A 35 12.92 -2.37 -8.35
N PHE A 36 11.75 -2.68 -7.79
CA PHE A 36 11.64 -3.06 -6.40
C PHE A 36 12.40 -4.40 -6.19
N LYS A 37 13.11 -4.52 -5.06
CA LYS A 37 13.86 -5.73 -4.70
C LYS A 37 13.33 -6.31 -3.39
N GLY A 38 13.75 -7.52 -3.06
CA GLY A 38 13.38 -8.17 -1.79
C GLY A 38 11.86 -8.32 -1.64
N THR A 39 11.35 -8.07 -0.43
CA THR A 39 9.92 -8.17 -0.13
C THR A 39 9.08 -7.22 -0.99
N LYS A 40 9.56 -6.00 -1.28
CA LYS A 40 8.86 -5.07 -2.17
C LYS A 40 8.80 -5.58 -3.62
N GLY A 41 9.85 -6.28 -4.08
CA GLY A 41 9.87 -6.94 -5.38
C GLY A 41 8.77 -8.01 -5.49
N GLN A 42 8.58 -8.82 -4.44
CA GLN A 42 7.49 -9.81 -4.43
C GLN A 42 6.10 -9.17 -4.50
N VAL A 43 5.91 -8.00 -3.86
CA VAL A 43 4.66 -7.23 -3.97
C VAL A 43 4.49 -6.69 -5.40
N GLN A 44 5.56 -6.16 -6.00
CA GLN A 44 5.57 -5.73 -7.40
C GLN A 44 5.17 -6.88 -8.33
N ASP A 45 5.71 -8.08 -8.14
CA ASP A 45 5.42 -9.25 -8.97
C ASP A 45 3.93 -9.62 -8.93
N VAL A 46 3.26 -9.48 -7.78
CA VAL A 46 1.81 -9.69 -7.67
C VAL A 46 1.03 -8.64 -8.47
N ILE A 47 1.46 -7.38 -8.46
CA ILE A 47 0.84 -6.31 -9.24
C ILE A 47 1.05 -6.53 -10.74
N THR A 48 2.24 -6.98 -11.15
CA THR A 48 2.52 -7.35 -12.54
C THR A 48 1.65 -8.52 -12.97
N LYS A 49 1.55 -9.59 -12.18
CA LYS A 49 0.65 -10.72 -12.47
C LYS A 49 -0.82 -10.30 -12.57
N LEU A 50 -1.26 -9.38 -11.71
CA LEU A 50 -2.61 -8.82 -11.81
C LEU A 50 -2.81 -8.12 -13.15
N SER A 51 -1.85 -7.30 -13.57
CA SER A 51 -1.89 -6.62 -14.87
C SER A 51 -1.93 -7.62 -16.02
N ASP A 52 -1.06 -8.64 -15.99
CA ASP A 52 -0.94 -9.63 -17.06
C ASP A 52 -2.21 -10.50 -17.14
N HIS A 53 -2.76 -10.94 -16.01
CA HIS A 53 -4.01 -11.70 -16.01
C HIS A 53 -5.21 -10.86 -16.42
N ALA A 54 -5.22 -9.56 -16.12
CA ALA A 54 -6.27 -8.66 -16.59
C ALA A 54 -6.18 -8.50 -18.12
N ASP A 55 -4.98 -8.28 -18.67
CA ASP A 55 -4.73 -8.16 -20.11
C ASP A 55 -5.12 -9.45 -20.86
N ASP A 56 -4.69 -10.61 -20.34
CA ASP A 56 -5.01 -11.95 -20.87
C ASP A 56 -6.48 -12.38 -20.64
N ARG A 57 -7.29 -11.56 -19.95
CA ARG A 57 -8.69 -11.87 -19.55
C ARG A 57 -8.83 -13.15 -18.71
N LYS A 58 -7.83 -13.45 -17.88
CA LYS A 58 -7.78 -14.59 -16.96
C LYS A 58 -8.47 -14.27 -15.64
N ALA A 59 -9.75 -13.92 -15.70
CA ALA A 59 -10.52 -13.47 -14.52
C ALA A 59 -10.58 -14.53 -13.40
N ALA A 60 -10.63 -15.82 -13.76
CA ALA A 60 -10.61 -16.91 -12.79
C ALA A 60 -9.27 -16.98 -12.04
N ASP A 61 -8.15 -16.82 -12.75
CA ASP A 61 -6.80 -16.88 -12.17
C ASP A 61 -6.57 -15.69 -11.23
N ILE A 62 -7.07 -14.49 -11.57
CA ILE A 62 -7.04 -13.33 -10.65
C ILE A 62 -7.72 -13.67 -9.31
N CYS A 63 -8.93 -14.22 -9.37
CA CYS A 63 -9.68 -14.58 -8.18
C CYS A 63 -9.03 -15.71 -7.37
N ASN A 64 -8.43 -16.69 -8.04
CA ASN A 64 -7.91 -17.87 -7.38
C ASN A 64 -6.48 -17.68 -6.86
N ASP A 65 -5.63 -16.97 -7.59
CA ASP A 65 -4.20 -16.91 -7.32
C ASP A 65 -3.80 -15.64 -6.60
N LEU A 66 -4.49 -14.53 -6.87
CA LEU A 66 -4.08 -13.22 -6.40
C LEU A 66 -4.93 -12.71 -5.24
N PHE A 67 -6.19 -13.11 -5.12
CA PHE A 67 -7.09 -12.59 -4.08
C PHE A 67 -7.04 -13.43 -2.79
N THR A 68 -7.25 -12.75 -1.65
CA THR A 68 -7.65 -13.43 -0.41
C THR A 68 -9.04 -14.04 -0.57
N ASP A 69 -9.36 -15.05 0.23
CA ASP A 69 -10.69 -15.68 0.20
C ASP A 69 -11.80 -14.69 0.55
N GLN A 70 -11.50 -13.75 1.46
CA GLN A 70 -12.40 -12.67 1.82
C GLN A 70 -12.67 -11.74 0.62
N LEU A 71 -11.63 -11.33 -0.10
CA LEU A 71 -11.79 -10.48 -1.28
C LEU A 71 -12.53 -11.22 -2.40
N LYS A 72 -12.18 -12.49 -2.63
CA LYS A 72 -12.88 -13.36 -3.59
C LYS A 72 -14.38 -13.46 -3.27
N ALA A 73 -14.75 -13.63 -2.00
CA ALA A 73 -16.14 -13.66 -1.58
C ALA A 73 -16.85 -12.32 -1.80
N SER A 74 -16.18 -11.19 -1.54
CA SER A 74 -16.71 -9.85 -1.80
C SER A 74 -17.00 -9.63 -3.29
N PHE A 75 -16.05 -9.99 -4.16
CA PHE A 75 -16.23 -9.93 -5.61
C PHE A 75 -17.31 -10.90 -6.09
N ALA A 76 -17.38 -12.12 -5.54
CA ALA A 76 -18.44 -13.06 -5.86
C ALA A 76 -19.83 -12.48 -5.53
N LYS A 77 -19.98 -11.82 -4.38
CA LYS A 77 -21.23 -11.13 -4.01
C LYS A 77 -21.61 -10.05 -5.02
N ALA A 78 -20.66 -9.20 -5.43
CA ALA A 78 -20.87 -8.21 -6.48
C ALA A 78 -21.13 -8.85 -7.86
N GLY A 79 -20.62 -10.05 -8.07
CA GLY A 79 -20.71 -10.86 -9.28
C GLY A 79 -22.05 -11.58 -9.49
N GLY A 80 -22.90 -11.65 -8.48
CA GLY A 80 -24.06 -12.55 -8.48
C GLY A 80 -23.70 -14.00 -8.15
N GLY A 81 -22.70 -14.20 -7.27
CA GLY A 81 -22.20 -15.51 -6.84
C GLY A 81 -20.87 -15.93 -7.47
N ASP A 82 -20.35 -15.16 -8.43
CA ASP A 82 -19.15 -15.53 -9.18
C ASP A 82 -18.13 -14.39 -9.23
N CYS A 83 -16.97 -14.62 -8.61
CA CYS A 83 -15.86 -13.66 -8.60
C CYS A 83 -15.32 -13.41 -10.01
N ALA A 84 -15.16 -14.45 -10.83
CA ALA A 84 -14.61 -14.32 -12.17
C ALA A 84 -15.52 -13.44 -13.03
N LYS A 85 -16.84 -13.58 -12.89
CA LYS A 85 -17.82 -12.71 -13.57
C LYS A 85 -17.72 -11.24 -13.12
N ALA A 86 -17.46 -10.97 -11.85
CA ALA A 86 -17.26 -9.60 -11.36
C ALA A 86 -15.95 -9.00 -11.90
N VAL A 87 -14.87 -9.77 -11.88
CA VAL A 87 -13.56 -9.35 -12.39
C VAL A 87 -13.60 -9.14 -13.91
N ASP A 88 -14.20 -10.05 -14.67
CA ASP A 88 -14.33 -9.92 -16.13
C ASP A 88 -15.11 -8.63 -16.52
N ARG A 89 -16.20 -8.32 -15.80
CA ARG A 89 -16.90 -7.03 -15.99
C ARG A 89 -16.02 -5.83 -15.67
N ALA A 90 -15.26 -5.89 -14.59
CA ALA A 90 -14.35 -4.79 -14.22
C ALA A 90 -13.28 -4.60 -15.30
N VAL A 91 -12.61 -5.68 -15.71
CA VAL A 91 -11.55 -5.69 -16.73
C VAL A 91 -12.04 -5.18 -18.09
N ARG A 92 -13.24 -5.58 -18.54
CA ARG A 92 -13.80 -5.13 -19.82
C ARG A 92 -14.19 -3.66 -19.84
N ASN A 93 -14.60 -3.13 -18.70
CA ASN A 93 -15.13 -1.77 -18.59
C ASN A 93 -14.05 -0.72 -18.35
N ALA A 94 -12.81 -1.12 -18.08
CA ALA A 94 -11.74 -0.16 -17.95
C ALA A 94 -10.70 -0.33 -19.04
N ASP A 95 -10.18 0.80 -19.48
CA ASP A 95 -9.07 0.91 -20.43
C ASP A 95 -7.76 0.54 -19.72
N TYR A 96 -7.68 -0.71 -19.23
CA TYR A 96 -6.48 -1.24 -18.61
C TYR A 96 -5.47 -1.55 -19.71
N THR A 97 -4.45 -0.72 -19.84
CA THR A 97 -3.33 -1.01 -20.76
C THR A 97 -2.13 -1.58 -20.02
N ARG A 98 -1.86 -1.12 -18.78
CA ARG A 98 -0.79 -1.68 -17.92
C ARG A 98 -0.81 -1.09 -16.51
N LEU A 99 -0.89 -1.93 -15.47
CA LEU A 99 -0.70 -1.48 -14.09
C LEU A 99 0.79 -1.35 -13.77
N THR A 100 1.20 -0.22 -13.19
CA THR A 100 2.59 0.02 -12.75
C THR A 100 2.62 0.42 -11.29
N ALA A 101 3.41 -0.26 -10.47
CA ALA A 101 3.63 0.14 -9.08
C ALA A 101 4.47 1.43 -9.01
N ASP A 102 3.93 2.46 -8.38
CA ASP A 102 4.58 3.76 -8.18
C ASP A 102 5.25 3.84 -6.81
N THR A 103 4.59 3.29 -5.78
CA THR A 103 5.11 3.24 -4.40
C THR A 103 4.68 1.95 -3.73
N ILE A 104 5.58 1.33 -2.96
CA ILE A 104 5.29 0.16 -2.12
C ILE A 104 5.78 0.44 -0.70
N GLU A 105 4.82 0.45 0.23
CA GLU A 105 5.03 0.63 1.66
C GLU A 105 4.73 -0.69 2.36
N LEU A 106 5.67 -1.13 3.20
CA LEU A 106 5.51 -2.33 4.02
C LEU A 106 5.15 -1.90 5.44
N ASP A 107 4.24 -2.64 6.06
CA ASP A 107 3.95 -2.47 7.48
C ASP A 107 5.04 -3.19 8.31
N GLY A 108 6.04 -2.42 8.72
CA GLY A 108 7.18 -2.89 9.49
C GLY A 108 8.41 -3.32 8.66
N PRO A 109 9.42 -3.93 9.32
CA PRO A 109 10.65 -4.38 8.66
C PRO A 109 10.39 -5.44 7.58
N GLU A 110 11.17 -5.44 6.49
CA GLU A 110 10.93 -6.31 5.33
C GLU A 110 10.82 -7.81 5.67
N ALA A 111 11.60 -8.29 6.66
CA ALA A 111 11.62 -9.69 7.07
C ALA A 111 10.32 -10.11 7.78
N SER A 112 9.68 -9.19 8.50
CA SER A 112 8.51 -9.45 9.34
C SER A 112 7.22 -8.83 8.81
N ALA A 113 7.28 -8.05 7.72
CA ALA A 113 6.11 -7.38 7.17
C ALA A 113 5.01 -8.40 6.81
N THR A 114 3.80 -8.12 7.26
CA THR A 114 2.60 -8.95 7.02
C THR A 114 1.58 -8.24 6.13
N THR A 115 1.67 -6.92 6.04
CA THR A 115 0.81 -6.08 5.19
C THR A 115 1.68 -5.19 4.32
N ALA A 116 1.20 -4.91 3.11
CA ALA A 116 1.80 -3.96 2.20
C ALA A 116 0.72 -3.08 1.58
N ILE A 117 1.03 -1.80 1.38
CA ILE A 117 0.21 -0.84 0.65
C ILE A 117 0.96 -0.45 -0.61
N ALA A 118 0.35 -0.68 -1.77
CA ALA A 118 0.92 -0.33 -3.06
C ALA A 118 0.08 0.75 -3.74
N LYS A 119 0.71 1.85 -4.14
CA LYS A 119 0.13 2.85 -5.04
C LYS A 119 0.47 2.43 -6.46
N ILE A 120 -0.54 2.26 -7.30
CA ILE A 120 -0.39 1.82 -8.69
C ILE A 120 -0.99 2.84 -9.66
N LYS A 121 -0.41 2.94 -10.85
CA LYS A 121 -0.92 3.76 -11.97
C LYS A 121 -1.48 2.83 -13.05
N VAL A 122 -2.66 3.15 -13.57
CA VAL A 122 -3.38 2.32 -14.57
C VAL A 122 -2.83 2.50 -16.00
N ILE A 123 -2.22 3.65 -16.27
CA ILE A 123 -1.46 4.00 -17.47
C ILE A 123 -0.39 5.03 -17.06
N LYS A 124 0.58 5.31 -17.93
CA LYS A 124 1.52 6.42 -17.72
C LYS A 124 0.69 7.71 -17.60
N ASP A 125 0.81 8.39 -16.46
CA ASP A 125 0.02 9.59 -16.09
C ASP A 125 -1.49 9.35 -15.83
N GLY A 126 -1.89 8.08 -15.65
CA GLY A 126 -3.26 7.70 -15.31
C GLY A 126 -3.62 7.89 -13.84
N PRO A 127 -4.88 7.60 -13.46
CA PRO A 127 -5.31 7.67 -12.08
C PRO A 127 -4.50 6.72 -11.20
N THR A 128 -4.16 7.19 -10.00
CA THR A 128 -3.50 6.37 -8.99
C THR A 128 -4.56 5.59 -8.21
N ARG A 129 -4.34 4.29 -8.06
CA ARG A 129 -5.16 3.40 -7.24
C ARG A 129 -4.31 2.82 -6.12
N VAL A 130 -4.94 2.47 -5.01
CA VAL A 130 -4.27 1.85 -3.88
C VAL A 130 -4.70 0.40 -3.77
N ILE A 131 -3.72 -0.49 -3.60
CA ILE A 131 -3.96 -1.90 -3.36
C ILE A 131 -3.39 -2.23 -1.98
N ARG A 132 -4.20 -2.89 -1.15
CA ARG A 132 -3.74 -3.54 0.08
C ARG A 132 -3.40 -4.99 -0.21
N LEU A 133 -2.21 -5.41 0.20
CA LEU A 133 -1.77 -6.79 0.13
C LEU A 133 -1.45 -7.32 1.52
N VAL A 134 -1.68 -8.61 1.72
CA VAL A 134 -1.34 -9.35 2.92
C VAL A 134 -0.43 -10.51 2.58
N LYS A 135 0.53 -10.80 3.46
CA LYS A 135 1.45 -11.92 3.32
C LYS A 135 0.66 -13.22 3.40
N SER A 136 0.97 -14.15 2.52
CA SER A 136 0.32 -15.46 2.46
C SER A 136 1.36 -16.57 2.47
N GLN A 137 0.94 -17.72 3.01
CA GLN A 137 1.73 -18.95 3.05
C GLN A 137 1.17 -20.03 2.12
N THR A 138 0.11 -19.73 1.36
CA THR A 138 -0.64 -20.76 0.63
C THR A 138 -0.22 -20.88 -0.84
N LYS A 139 -0.52 -19.87 -1.65
CA LYS A 139 -0.43 -19.94 -3.12
C LYS A 139 0.52 -18.91 -3.75
N ALA A 140 0.65 -17.76 -3.11
CA ALA A 140 1.57 -16.69 -3.48
C ALA A 140 2.16 -16.09 -2.21
N PRO A 141 3.36 -15.47 -2.25
CA PRO A 141 3.95 -14.84 -1.08
C PRO A 141 3.10 -13.68 -0.55
N TRP A 142 2.32 -13.04 -1.43
CA TRP A 142 1.41 -11.95 -1.12
C TRP A 142 0.09 -12.16 -1.85
N LEU A 143 -1.01 -11.79 -1.21
CA LEU A 143 -2.35 -11.78 -1.77
C LEU A 143 -2.96 -10.39 -1.64
N ILE A 144 -3.74 -10.00 -2.63
CA ILE A 144 -4.53 -8.78 -2.63
C ILE A 144 -5.72 -8.99 -1.70
N ASP A 145 -5.82 -8.11 -0.72
CA ASP A 145 -6.89 -8.13 0.27
C ASP A 145 -7.95 -7.04 0.00
N GLY A 146 -7.58 -5.97 -0.70
CA GLY A 146 -8.53 -4.94 -1.08
C GLY A 146 -7.97 -3.89 -2.02
N PHE A 147 -8.89 -3.14 -2.62
CA PHE A 147 -8.63 -1.96 -3.43
C PHE A 147 -9.20 -0.74 -2.70
N THR A 148 -8.40 0.32 -2.61
CA THR A 148 -8.80 1.58 -1.96
C THR A 148 -8.61 2.73 -2.94
N GLU A 149 -9.50 3.72 -2.89
CA GLU A 149 -9.33 4.99 -3.61
C GLU A 149 -8.16 5.76 -2.98
N ALA A 150 -7.25 6.30 -3.80
CA ALA A 150 -6.08 7.04 -3.31
C ALA A 150 -6.46 8.30 -2.50
N ASP A 151 -7.64 8.86 -2.75
CA ASP A 151 -8.17 10.04 -2.04
C ASP A 151 -8.88 9.70 -0.73
N SER A 152 -9.01 8.42 -0.38
CA SER A 152 -9.54 7.98 0.93
C SER A 152 -8.43 7.80 1.97
N THR A 153 -7.41 8.67 1.94
CA THR A 153 -6.48 8.83 3.08
C THR A 153 -7.19 9.64 4.17
N GLY A 154 -8.29 9.08 4.67
CA GLY A 154 -9.07 9.57 5.79
C GLY A 154 -9.42 8.38 6.68
N GLY A 155 -8.44 7.94 7.48
CA GLY A 155 -8.68 7.07 8.62
C GLY A 155 -8.77 5.57 8.31
N ALA A 156 -7.66 4.95 7.90
CA ALA A 156 -7.40 3.61 8.41
C ALA A 156 -6.92 3.77 9.87
N THR A 157 -7.86 4.03 10.78
CA THR A 157 -7.65 3.68 12.18
C THR A 157 -7.56 2.16 12.23
N LEU A 158 -6.34 1.65 12.41
CA LEU A 158 -6.12 0.35 13.01
C LEU A 158 -6.55 0.47 14.48
N ASP A 159 -7.85 0.53 14.74
CA ASP A 159 -8.38 0.44 16.09
C ASP A 159 -9.48 -0.61 16.14
N GLY A 160 -9.38 -1.43 17.17
CA GLY A 160 -10.20 -2.61 17.37
C GLY A 160 -11.69 -2.27 17.39
N THR A 161 -12.45 -3.24 16.89
CA THR A 161 -13.89 -3.37 17.05
C THR A 161 -14.41 -2.84 18.40
N THR A 162 -15.29 -1.85 18.36
CA THR A 162 -16.43 -1.78 19.30
C THR A 162 -17.67 -1.31 18.54
N PRO A 163 -18.80 -2.05 18.57
CA PRO A 163 -19.99 -1.69 17.82
C PRO A 163 -20.81 -0.65 18.59
N THR A 164 -20.98 0.55 18.03
CA THR A 164 -21.94 1.54 18.55
C THR A 164 -23.32 1.29 17.94
N THR A 165 -24.23 0.88 18.83
CA THR A 165 -25.68 0.71 18.63
C THR A 165 -26.35 1.95 18.01
N PRO A 166 -27.27 1.81 17.04
CA PRO A 166 -28.06 2.94 16.55
C PRO A 166 -29.13 3.34 17.57
N LYS A 167 -29.12 4.61 17.98
CA LYS A 167 -30.17 5.21 18.80
C LYS A 167 -31.39 5.47 17.92
N SER A 168 -32.49 4.76 18.21
CA SER A 168 -33.83 5.03 17.68
C SER A 168 -34.27 6.45 18.04
N THR A 169 -34.74 7.20 17.05
CA THR A 169 -35.42 8.49 17.24
C THR A 169 -36.87 8.33 16.79
N THR A 170 -37.78 8.24 17.75
CA THR A 170 -39.24 8.51 17.64
C THR A 170 -39.75 8.64 19.08
N PRO A 171 -40.79 9.43 19.40
CA PRO A 171 -41.75 10.13 18.55
C PRO A 171 -41.62 11.65 18.45
#